data_AF-A0A7Z7MXJ2-F1
#
_entry.id   AF-A0A7Z7MXJ2-F1
#
_cell.length_a   1.000
_cell.length_b   1.000
_cell.length_c   1.000
_cell.angle_alpha   90.00
_cell.angle_beta   90.00
_cell.angle_gamma   90.00
#
_symmetry.space_group_name_H-M   'P 1'
#
loop_
_entity.id
_entity.type
_entity.pdbx_description
1 polymer ?
#
loop_
_entity_poly.entity_id
_entity_poly.type
_entity_poly.pdbx_seq_one_letter_code
_entity_poly.pdbx_strand_id
1 'polypeptide(L)'
;MKNNIDVFNKNNDAESLIKLAKTYIYNEDYFNANEVYSFLLRGEKKAIGLIISKAHALKNQHRLDEAIDLLEMSVSVGVYNCRSLHTLASFYRDKKHWMKAEQFIWDIINLDPEYSQLISFATFAADILRKLGYISTAYSILLSSIYFSEFLCLSIPLTTIAIKEELEYEIYSGYSIEVSYRFYDAVYQTSDKYASSSEDSIYTPAWDKVVNYFKDNDVLSVIDIGCGPGQFAEYALKRLPALDYTGFDYSAVAISQAKQREIAGKFIKGNAFSSDMLDPNSENNLYILLEVLEHIEKDVELLSSISSGASVVFSVPNFDSFGHVRFFLDEKEVTDRYGYIFCDLNIERVVLKGYSTIFLGFGKVK
;
A
#
# COMPACT_ATOMS: atom_id res chain seq x y z
N MET A 1 -45.90 -5.55 -25.06
CA MET A 1 -44.76 -4.66 -24.74
C MET A 1 -45.15 -3.23 -24.33
N LYS A 2 -46.36 -2.97 -23.76
CA LYS A 2 -46.69 -1.63 -23.21
C LYS A 2 -47.58 -1.60 -21.96
N ASN A 3 -47.96 -2.74 -21.37
CA ASN A 3 -48.97 -2.78 -20.29
C ASN A 3 -48.48 -3.27 -18.90
N ASN A 4 -47.23 -3.68 -18.72
CA ASN A 4 -46.75 -4.17 -17.41
C ASN A 4 -45.88 -3.16 -16.64
N ILE A 5 -45.46 -2.06 -17.26
CA ILE A 5 -44.59 -1.05 -16.61
C ILE A 5 -45.37 -0.17 -15.62
N ASP A 6 -46.68 0.01 -15.81
CA ASP A 6 -47.53 0.83 -14.93
C ASP A 6 -47.89 0.17 -13.59
N VAL A 7 -47.62 -1.13 -13.40
CA VAL A 7 -47.90 -1.85 -12.14
C VAL A 7 -46.78 -1.64 -11.11
N PHE A 8 -45.56 -1.30 -11.55
CA PHE A 8 -44.39 -1.17 -10.68
C PHE A 8 -44.26 0.21 -10.01
N ASN A 9 -45.08 1.19 -10.42
CA ASN A 9 -44.98 2.59 -10.01
C ASN A 9 -45.91 3.02 -8.86
N LYS A 10 -46.64 2.09 -8.22
CA LYS A 10 -47.50 2.39 -7.06
C LYS A 10 -46.96 1.73 -5.79
N ASN A 11 -46.26 2.50 -4.96
CA ASN A 11 -46.03 2.32 -3.52
C ASN A 11 -46.04 0.87 -2.98
N ASN A 12 -45.24 -0.02 -3.55
CA ASN A 12 -45.02 -1.33 -2.95
C ASN A 12 -43.65 -1.33 -2.26
N ASP A 13 -43.63 -1.60 -0.95
CA ASP A 13 -42.38 -1.87 -0.25
C ASP A 13 -41.71 -3.16 -0.79
N ALA A 14 -40.41 -3.32 -0.53
CA ALA A 14 -39.64 -4.45 -1.04
C ALA A 14 -40.23 -5.80 -0.60
N GLU A 15 -40.86 -5.85 0.57
CA GLU A 15 -41.48 -7.06 1.11
C GLU A 15 -42.73 -7.47 0.30
N SER A 16 -43.52 -6.50 -0.14
CA SER A 16 -44.67 -6.69 -1.02
C SER A 16 -44.29 -7.13 -2.42
N LEU A 17 -43.20 -6.58 -2.99
CA LEU A 17 -42.67 -6.98 -4.29
C LEU A 17 -42.05 -8.38 -4.27
N ILE A 18 -41.40 -8.77 -3.16
CA ILE A 18 -40.90 -10.14 -2.96
C ILE A 18 -42.07 -11.13 -2.86
N LYS A 19 -43.16 -10.76 -2.17
CA LYS A 19 -44.37 -11.59 -2.09
C LYS A 19 -45.03 -11.76 -3.46
N LEU A 20 -45.04 -10.70 -4.28
CA LEU A 20 -45.56 -10.73 -5.65
C LEU A 20 -44.73 -11.65 -6.56
N ALA A 21 -43.40 -11.56 -6.52
CA ALA A 21 -42.51 -12.44 -7.29
C ALA A 21 -42.69 -13.93 -6.93
N LYS A 22 -42.90 -14.24 -5.64
CA LYS A 22 -43.19 -15.61 -5.16
C LYS A 22 -44.54 -16.13 -5.68
N THR A 23 -45.55 -15.28 -5.81
CA THR A 23 -46.85 -15.65 -6.40
C THR A 23 -46.71 -15.97 -7.89
N TYR A 24 -45.89 -15.22 -8.65
CA TYR A 24 -45.62 -15.55 -10.05
C TYR A 24 -44.91 -16.90 -10.22
N ILE A 25 -43.96 -17.25 -9.33
CA ILE A 25 -43.31 -18.57 -9.32
C ILE A 25 -44.31 -19.70 -9.05
N TYR A 26 -45.22 -19.53 -8.08
CA TYR A 26 -46.23 -20.55 -7.75
C TYR A 26 -47.17 -20.85 -8.93
N ASN A 27 -47.41 -19.86 -9.79
CA ASN A 27 -48.24 -19.97 -10.98
C ASN A 27 -47.43 -20.32 -12.26
N GLU A 28 -46.16 -20.69 -12.12
CA GLU A 28 -45.24 -21.02 -13.22
C GLU A 28 -45.03 -19.88 -14.25
N ASP A 29 -45.30 -18.62 -13.87
CA ASP A 29 -45.09 -17.42 -14.68
C ASP A 29 -43.69 -16.85 -14.44
N TYR A 30 -42.68 -17.54 -14.97
CA TYR A 30 -41.28 -17.22 -14.73
C TYR A 30 -40.82 -15.91 -15.39
N PHE A 31 -41.47 -15.49 -16.48
CA PHE A 31 -41.12 -14.26 -17.18
C PHE A 31 -41.43 -13.03 -16.33
N ASN A 32 -42.64 -12.93 -15.76
CA ASN A 32 -43.00 -11.80 -14.92
C ASN A 32 -42.30 -11.84 -13.55
N ALA A 33 -42.02 -13.03 -13.01
CA ALA A 33 -41.14 -13.18 -11.85
C ALA A 33 -39.75 -12.59 -12.12
N ASN A 34 -39.16 -12.86 -13.29
CA ASN A 34 -37.86 -12.32 -13.69
C ASN A 34 -37.86 -10.80 -13.86
N GLU A 35 -38.94 -10.22 -14.41
CA GLU A 35 -39.08 -8.75 -14.52
C GLU A 35 -39.16 -8.09 -13.14
N VAL A 36 -39.89 -8.69 -12.18
CA VAL A 36 -40.00 -8.19 -10.80
C VAL A 36 -38.66 -8.32 -10.07
N TYR A 37 -37.94 -9.43 -10.24
CA TYR A 37 -36.60 -9.58 -9.67
C TYR A 37 -35.59 -8.63 -10.30
N SER A 38 -35.65 -8.40 -11.61
CA SER A 38 -34.83 -7.40 -12.29
C SER A 38 -35.12 -5.98 -11.80
N PHE A 39 -36.38 -5.69 -11.45
CA PHE A 39 -36.79 -4.44 -10.80
C PHE A 39 -36.34 -4.36 -9.33
N LEU A 40 -36.35 -5.47 -8.57
CA LEU A 40 -35.80 -5.55 -7.21
C LEU A 40 -34.27 -5.48 -7.19
N LEU A 41 -33.60 -5.95 -8.23
CA LEU A 41 -32.15 -5.86 -8.43
C LEU A 41 -31.71 -4.46 -8.88
N ARG A 42 -32.64 -3.67 -9.44
CA ARG A 42 -32.56 -2.20 -9.45
C ARG A 42 -32.70 -1.59 -8.03
N GLY A 43 -32.74 -2.43 -6.98
CA GLY A 43 -32.28 -2.16 -5.61
C GLY A 43 -30.74 -2.23 -5.51
N GLU A 44 -30.08 -1.42 -6.34
CA GLU A 44 -28.68 -1.43 -6.82
C GLU A 44 -27.57 -1.61 -5.77
N LYS A 45 -27.80 -1.24 -4.50
CA LYS A 45 -26.75 -1.20 -3.47
C LYS A 45 -26.20 -2.59 -3.09
N LYS A 46 -27.03 -3.64 -3.09
CA LYS A 46 -26.58 -5.00 -2.73
C LYS A 46 -25.76 -5.66 -3.83
N ALA A 47 -26.09 -5.41 -5.10
CA ALA A 47 -25.36 -5.95 -6.25
C ALA A 47 -23.94 -5.38 -6.33
N ILE A 48 -23.79 -4.05 -6.17
CA ILE A 48 -22.46 -3.39 -6.22
C ILE A 48 -21.55 -3.89 -5.09
N GLY A 49 -22.09 -4.08 -3.88
CA GLY A 49 -21.32 -4.64 -2.77
C GLY A 49 -20.72 -6.02 -3.06
N LEU A 50 -21.48 -6.89 -3.75
CA LEU A 50 -21.01 -8.21 -4.18
C LEU A 50 -19.96 -8.12 -5.30
N ILE A 51 -20.13 -7.21 -6.26
CA ILE A 51 -19.16 -6.99 -7.35
C ILE A 51 -17.81 -6.52 -6.78
N ILE A 52 -17.82 -5.53 -5.89
CA ILE A 52 -16.61 -5.05 -5.19
C ILE A 52 -15.95 -6.19 -4.42
N SER A 53 -16.72 -6.97 -3.67
CA SER A 53 -16.19 -8.08 -2.88
C SER A 53 -15.54 -9.16 -3.75
N LYS A 54 -16.19 -9.50 -4.89
CA LYS A 54 -15.63 -10.43 -5.89
C LYS A 54 -14.37 -9.86 -6.54
N ALA A 55 -14.33 -8.58 -6.86
CA ALA A 55 -13.16 -7.92 -7.44
C ALA A 55 -11.97 -7.97 -6.47
N HIS A 56 -12.17 -7.70 -5.18
CA HIS A 56 -11.12 -7.89 -4.18
C HIS A 56 -10.67 -9.35 -4.03
N ALA A 57 -11.58 -10.32 -4.12
CA ALA A 57 -11.23 -11.73 -4.08
C ALA A 57 -10.36 -12.12 -5.28
N LEU A 58 -10.71 -11.66 -6.50
CA LEU A 58 -9.89 -11.85 -7.70
C LEU A 58 -8.51 -11.22 -7.54
N LYS A 59 -8.44 -9.97 -7.05
CA LYS A 59 -7.18 -9.29 -6.74
C LYS A 59 -6.32 -10.11 -5.78
N ASN A 60 -6.89 -10.60 -4.68
CA ASN A 60 -6.16 -11.40 -3.69
C ASN A 60 -5.75 -12.79 -4.22
N GLN A 61 -6.28 -13.24 -5.35
CA GLN A 61 -5.81 -14.41 -6.10
C GLN A 61 -4.75 -14.05 -7.15
N HIS A 62 -4.18 -12.84 -7.10
CA HIS A 62 -3.27 -12.28 -8.10
C HIS A 62 -3.86 -12.16 -9.51
N ARG A 63 -5.19 -12.03 -9.61
CA ARG A 63 -5.93 -11.85 -10.88
C ARG A 63 -6.43 -10.42 -11.00
N LEU A 64 -5.49 -9.46 -10.93
CA LEU A 64 -5.81 -8.03 -10.88
C LEU A 64 -6.47 -7.54 -12.17
N ASP A 65 -6.06 -8.02 -13.34
CA ASP A 65 -6.69 -7.64 -14.62
C ASP A 65 -8.15 -8.06 -14.67
N GLU A 66 -8.47 -9.31 -14.29
CA GLU A 66 -9.85 -9.77 -14.22
C GLU A 66 -10.70 -9.01 -13.18
N ALA A 67 -10.06 -8.55 -12.10
CA ALA A 67 -10.72 -7.73 -11.09
C ALA A 67 -11.08 -6.34 -11.63
N ILE A 68 -10.20 -5.76 -12.46
CA ILE A 68 -10.42 -4.50 -13.18
C ILE A 68 -11.52 -4.70 -14.22
N ASP A 69 -11.41 -5.72 -15.08
CA ASP A 69 -12.40 -6.04 -16.12
C ASP A 69 -13.81 -6.20 -15.54
N LEU A 70 -13.93 -6.84 -14.38
CA LEU A 70 -15.20 -7.01 -13.67
C LEU A 70 -15.81 -5.66 -13.27
N LEU A 71 -15.00 -4.75 -12.72
CA LEU A 71 -15.47 -3.43 -12.29
C LEU A 71 -15.77 -2.53 -13.49
N GLU A 72 -14.95 -2.56 -14.54
CA GLU A 72 -15.19 -1.80 -15.78
C GLU A 72 -16.46 -2.26 -16.49
N MET A 73 -16.69 -3.58 -16.57
CA MET A 73 -17.94 -4.13 -17.09
C MET A 73 -19.14 -3.61 -16.29
N SER A 74 -19.04 -3.60 -14.95
CA SER A 74 -20.07 -3.06 -14.06
C SER A 74 -20.38 -1.60 -14.36
N VAL A 75 -19.34 -0.77 -14.55
CA VAL A 75 -19.48 0.64 -14.93
C VAL A 75 -20.15 0.77 -16.31
N SER A 76 -19.74 -0.04 -17.29
CA SER A 76 -20.23 0.03 -18.68
C SER A 76 -21.74 -0.27 -18.80
N VAL A 77 -22.27 -1.13 -17.93
CA VAL A 77 -23.71 -1.46 -17.88
C VAL A 77 -24.50 -0.55 -16.93
N GLY A 78 -23.88 0.51 -16.42
CA GLY A 78 -24.52 1.50 -15.55
C GLY A 78 -24.72 1.04 -14.10
N VAL A 79 -24.05 -0.02 -13.66
CA VAL A 79 -24.15 -0.55 -12.29
C VAL A 79 -22.89 -0.17 -11.51
N TYR A 80 -22.85 1.04 -10.95
CA TYR A 80 -21.71 1.52 -10.17
C TYR A 80 -22.11 2.56 -9.13
N ASN A 81 -21.21 2.82 -8.18
CA ASN A 81 -21.28 3.96 -7.26
C ASN A 81 -19.87 4.44 -6.92
N CYS A 82 -19.74 5.51 -6.12
CA CYS A 82 -18.43 6.05 -5.77
C CYS A 82 -17.51 5.03 -5.09
N ARG A 83 -18.06 4.06 -4.34
CA ARG A 83 -17.26 2.99 -3.73
C ARG A 83 -16.66 2.05 -4.77
N SER A 84 -17.42 1.66 -5.80
CA SER A 84 -16.87 0.82 -6.88
C SER A 84 -15.87 1.58 -7.75
N LEU A 85 -16.12 2.87 -8.02
CA LEU A 85 -15.17 3.73 -8.73
C LEU A 85 -13.88 3.93 -7.92
N HIS A 86 -13.98 4.14 -6.61
CA HIS A 86 -12.82 4.26 -5.72
C HIS A 86 -12.03 2.94 -5.70
N THR A 87 -12.71 1.79 -5.67
CA THR A 87 -12.07 0.48 -5.78
C THR A 87 -11.32 0.35 -7.12
N LEU A 88 -11.95 0.74 -8.22
CA LEU A 88 -11.36 0.71 -9.55
C LEU A 88 -10.14 1.65 -9.67
N ALA A 89 -10.22 2.87 -9.12
CA ALA A 89 -9.10 3.81 -9.03
C ALA A 89 -7.91 3.18 -8.27
N SER A 90 -8.17 2.51 -7.15
CA SER A 90 -7.13 1.84 -6.36
C SER A 90 -6.46 0.70 -7.13
N PHE A 91 -7.21 -0.03 -7.96
CA PHE A 91 -6.65 -1.12 -8.76
C PHE A 91 -5.82 -0.58 -9.93
N TYR A 92 -6.23 0.55 -10.50
CA TYR A 92 -5.43 1.24 -11.50
C TYR A 92 -4.13 1.81 -10.95
N ARG A 93 -4.14 2.33 -9.72
CA ARG A 93 -2.89 2.65 -8.99
C ARG A 93 -2.01 1.42 -8.86
N ASP A 94 -2.56 0.29 -8.41
CA ASP A 94 -1.80 -0.96 -8.23
C ASP A 94 -1.23 -1.52 -9.57
N LYS A 95 -1.72 -1.04 -10.73
CA LYS A 95 -1.18 -1.29 -12.07
C LYS A 95 -0.27 -0.17 -12.60
N LYS A 96 0.05 0.85 -11.81
CA LYS A 96 0.81 2.05 -12.20
C LYS A 96 0.13 2.87 -13.32
N HIS A 97 -1.19 2.73 -13.51
CA HIS A 97 -1.98 3.53 -14.45
C HIS A 97 -2.48 4.81 -13.79
N TRP A 98 -1.55 5.71 -13.46
CA TRP A 98 -1.81 6.93 -12.68
C TRP A 98 -2.89 7.83 -13.27
N MET A 99 -2.87 8.07 -14.58
CA MET A 99 -3.88 8.91 -15.26
C MET A 99 -5.29 8.32 -15.19
N LYS A 100 -5.43 6.99 -15.23
CA LYS A 100 -6.75 6.35 -15.06
C LYS A 100 -7.22 6.45 -13.61
N ALA A 101 -6.33 6.25 -12.64
CA ALA A 101 -6.66 6.43 -11.23
C ALA A 101 -7.11 7.88 -10.94
N GLU A 102 -6.41 8.86 -11.50
CA GLU A 102 -6.77 10.28 -11.44
C GLU A 102 -8.15 10.56 -12.04
N GLN A 103 -8.43 10.02 -13.24
CA GLN A 103 -9.73 10.19 -13.88
C GLN A 103 -10.87 9.76 -12.95
N PHE A 104 -10.76 8.58 -12.33
CA PHE A 104 -11.79 8.10 -11.40
C PHE A 104 -11.90 8.95 -10.13
N ILE A 105 -10.79 9.55 -9.65
CA ILE A 105 -10.85 10.50 -8.53
C ILE A 105 -11.74 11.69 -8.90
N TRP A 106 -11.53 12.28 -10.08
CA TRP A 106 -12.33 13.40 -10.55
C TRP A 106 -13.79 13.00 -10.84
N ASP A 107 -14.02 11.82 -11.40
CA ASP A 107 -15.38 11.29 -11.60
C ASP A 107 -16.13 11.16 -10.27
N ILE A 108 -15.47 10.68 -9.22
CA ILE A 108 -16.08 10.54 -7.87
C ILE A 108 -16.40 11.92 -7.27
N ILE A 109 -15.47 12.88 -7.36
CA ILE A 109 -15.67 14.24 -6.85
C ILE A 109 -16.88 14.91 -7.53
N ASN A 110 -17.02 14.72 -8.84
CA ASN A 110 -18.14 15.29 -9.61
C ASN A 110 -19.47 14.57 -9.35
N LEU A 111 -19.43 13.25 -9.14
CA LEU A 111 -20.62 12.42 -8.97
C LEU A 111 -21.26 12.57 -7.59
N ASP A 112 -20.45 12.60 -6.54
CA ASP A 112 -20.92 12.63 -5.16
C ASP A 112 -19.97 13.48 -4.28
N PRO A 113 -20.28 14.77 -4.12
CA PRO A 113 -19.50 15.66 -3.27
C PRO A 113 -19.45 15.20 -1.80
N GLU A 114 -20.47 14.49 -1.30
CA GLU A 114 -20.48 14.00 0.09
C GLU A 114 -19.50 12.84 0.25
N TYR A 115 -19.51 11.87 -0.67
CA TYR A 115 -18.51 10.79 -0.69
C TYR A 115 -17.08 11.34 -0.80
N SER A 116 -16.89 12.41 -1.56
CA SER A 116 -15.57 13.05 -1.73
C SER A 116 -15.00 13.62 -0.43
N GLN A 117 -15.84 13.90 0.58
CA GLN A 117 -15.42 14.37 1.89
C GLN A 117 -15.05 13.23 2.86
N LEU A 118 -15.22 11.96 2.47
CA LEU A 118 -14.79 10.84 3.31
C LEU A 118 -13.27 10.84 3.45
N ILE A 119 -12.78 10.82 4.71
CA ILE A 119 -11.35 10.90 5.04
C ILE A 119 -10.52 9.84 4.33
N SER A 120 -11.06 8.64 4.15
CA SER A 120 -10.39 7.54 3.47
C SER A 120 -10.23 7.80 1.97
N PHE A 121 -11.25 8.35 1.31
CA PHE A 121 -11.18 8.73 -0.10
C PHE A 121 -10.26 9.94 -0.28
N ALA A 122 -10.41 10.99 0.53
CA ALA A 122 -9.58 12.19 0.45
C ALA A 122 -8.09 11.86 0.66
N THR A 123 -7.77 10.96 1.61
CA THR A 123 -6.40 10.47 1.82
C THR A 123 -5.86 9.75 0.58
N PHE A 124 -6.64 8.85 -0.02
CA PHE A 124 -6.27 8.16 -1.26
C PHE A 124 -6.08 9.13 -2.44
N ALA A 125 -7.02 10.07 -2.61
CA ALA A 125 -6.97 11.05 -3.69
C ALA A 125 -5.75 11.98 -3.54
N ALA A 126 -5.47 12.44 -2.32
CA ALA A 126 -4.32 13.29 -2.04
C ALA A 126 -2.99 12.61 -2.38
N ASP A 127 -2.86 11.32 -2.06
CA ASP A 127 -1.69 10.51 -2.43
C ASP A 127 -1.46 10.48 -3.95
N ILE A 128 -2.47 10.08 -4.72
CA ILE A 128 -2.38 10.03 -6.19
C ILE A 128 -2.08 11.40 -6.79
N LEU A 129 -2.82 12.43 -6.36
CA LEU A 129 -2.68 13.79 -6.90
C LEU A 129 -1.31 14.39 -6.58
N ARG A 130 -0.76 14.13 -5.38
CA ARG A 130 0.61 14.52 -5.03
C ARG A 130 1.62 13.90 -5.99
N LYS A 131 1.55 12.59 -6.24
CA LYS A 131 2.48 11.89 -7.14
C LYS A 131 2.42 12.38 -8.59
N LEU A 132 1.27 12.94 -8.99
CA LEU A 132 1.07 13.61 -10.28
C LEU A 132 1.52 15.09 -10.28
N GLY A 133 2.01 15.61 -9.15
CA GLY A 133 2.50 16.98 -9.00
C GLY A 133 1.43 18.00 -8.60
N TYR A 134 0.20 17.59 -8.33
CA TYR A 134 -0.91 18.47 -7.95
C TYR A 134 -0.97 18.74 -6.44
N ILE A 135 0.14 19.21 -5.85
CA ILE A 135 0.30 19.30 -4.38
C ILE A 135 -0.75 20.20 -3.72
N SER A 136 -0.95 21.42 -4.24
CA SER A 136 -1.93 22.35 -3.65
C SER A 136 -3.36 21.78 -3.70
N THR A 137 -3.68 21.03 -4.76
CA THR A 137 -4.96 20.35 -4.91
C THR A 137 -5.09 19.20 -3.92
N ALA A 138 -4.06 18.35 -3.82
CA ALA A 138 -4.00 17.24 -2.87
C ALA A 138 -4.18 17.73 -1.42
N TYR A 139 -3.45 18.78 -1.04
CA TYR A 139 -3.55 19.41 0.27
C TYR A 139 -4.97 19.94 0.53
N SER A 140 -5.55 20.67 -0.43
CA SER A 140 -6.87 21.28 -0.26
C SER A 140 -7.98 20.24 -0.09
N ILE A 141 -7.96 19.16 -0.87
CA ILE A 141 -8.91 18.04 -0.74
C ILE A 141 -8.79 17.40 0.64
N LEU A 142 -7.57 17.10 1.08
CA LEU A 142 -7.34 16.45 2.36
C LEU A 142 -7.75 17.35 3.53
N LEU A 143 -7.39 18.64 3.47
CA LEU A 143 -7.70 19.61 4.50
C LEU A 143 -9.22 19.81 4.66
N SER A 144 -9.95 19.91 3.54
CA SER A 144 -11.42 20.00 3.57
C SER A 144 -12.04 18.78 4.27
N SER A 145 -11.57 17.58 3.94
CA SER A 145 -12.08 16.34 4.53
C SER A 145 -11.73 16.19 6.01
N ILE A 146 -10.56 16.68 6.43
CA ILE A 146 -10.17 16.78 7.84
C ILE A 146 -11.15 17.69 8.59
N TYR A 147 -11.39 18.91 8.11
CA TYR A 147 -12.33 19.84 8.75
C TYR A 147 -13.75 19.27 8.82
N PHE A 148 -14.21 18.62 7.76
CA PHE A 148 -15.50 17.95 7.75
C PHE A 148 -15.58 16.83 8.79
N SER A 149 -14.52 16.02 8.93
CA SER A 149 -14.43 14.95 9.92
C SER A 149 -14.43 15.50 11.35
N GLU A 150 -13.69 16.58 11.61
CA GLU A 150 -13.68 17.26 12.91
C GLU A 150 -15.06 17.82 13.27
N PHE A 151 -15.72 18.48 12.31
CA PHE A 151 -17.08 19.00 12.47
C PHE A 151 -18.08 17.91 12.86
N LEU A 152 -17.93 16.70 12.29
CA LEU A 152 -18.74 15.53 12.61
C LEU A 152 -18.25 14.74 13.84
N CYS A 153 -17.19 15.21 14.52
CA CYS A 153 -16.55 14.52 15.64
C CYS A 153 -16.09 13.08 15.30
N LEU A 154 -15.66 12.85 14.07
CA LEU A 154 -15.11 11.58 13.61
C LEU A 154 -13.62 11.49 13.95
N SER A 155 -13.13 10.27 14.21
CA SER A 155 -11.71 10.03 14.40
C SER A 155 -10.94 10.20 13.09
N ILE A 156 -9.80 10.89 13.16
CA ILE A 156 -8.92 11.11 12.02
C ILE A 156 -7.72 10.18 12.13
N PRO A 157 -7.42 9.36 11.12
CA PRO A 157 -6.24 8.51 11.13
C PRO A 157 -4.96 9.34 11.28
N LEU A 158 -4.04 8.91 12.14
CA LEU A 158 -2.77 9.61 12.36
C LEU A 158 -1.93 9.70 11.08
N THR A 159 -2.01 8.67 10.23
CA THR A 159 -1.40 8.69 8.89
C THR A 159 -1.94 9.82 8.03
N THR A 160 -3.24 10.15 8.12
CA THR A 160 -3.83 11.26 7.39
C THR A 160 -3.28 12.61 7.86
N ILE A 161 -3.02 12.75 9.17
CA ILE A 161 -2.37 13.95 9.71
C ILE A 161 -0.93 14.07 9.20
N ALA A 162 -0.16 12.98 9.23
CA ALA A 162 1.21 12.97 8.70
C ALA A 162 1.26 13.34 7.21
N ILE A 163 0.32 12.82 6.41
CA ILE A 163 0.17 13.18 4.99
C ILE A 163 -0.13 14.67 4.83
N LYS A 164 -1.06 15.23 5.61
CA LYS A 164 -1.40 16.67 5.57
C LYS A 164 -0.17 17.53 5.88
N GLU A 165 0.55 17.22 6.95
CA GLU A 165 1.75 17.97 7.37
C GLU A 165 2.85 17.94 6.32
N GLU A 166 3.05 16.78 5.67
CA GLU A 166 4.00 16.64 4.59
C GLU A 166 3.59 17.47 3.35
N LEU A 167 2.32 17.38 2.93
CA LEU A 167 1.81 18.20 1.82
C LEU A 167 1.92 19.71 2.10
N GLU A 168 1.65 20.12 3.34
CA GLU A 168 1.84 21.51 3.78
C GLU A 168 3.29 21.94 3.64
N TYR A 169 4.23 21.10 4.08
CA TYR A 169 5.66 21.35 3.94
C TYR A 169 6.09 21.48 2.47
N GLU A 170 5.62 20.60 1.60
CA GLU A 170 5.96 20.62 0.16
C GLU A 170 5.46 21.88 -0.56
N ILE A 171 4.30 22.43 -0.16
CA ILE A 171 3.81 23.70 -0.70
C ILE A 171 4.82 24.84 -0.49
N TYR A 172 5.52 24.84 0.64
CA TYR A 172 6.50 25.90 0.98
C TYR A 172 7.92 25.58 0.54
N SER A 173 8.32 24.31 0.57
CA SER A 173 9.71 23.88 0.32
C SER A 173 9.98 23.44 -1.12
N GLY A 174 8.92 23.19 -1.89
CA GLY A 174 8.99 22.61 -3.23
C GLY A 174 8.61 21.13 -3.24
N TYR A 175 8.18 20.66 -4.41
CA TYR A 175 7.80 19.26 -4.62
C TYR A 175 8.99 18.32 -4.51
N SER A 176 8.80 17.22 -3.78
CA SER A 176 9.66 16.05 -3.82
C SER A 176 8.81 14.79 -3.85
N ILE A 177 9.12 13.84 -4.72
CA ILE A 177 8.43 12.54 -4.67
C ILE A 177 8.83 11.76 -3.41
N GLU A 178 10.09 11.89 -2.95
CA GLU A 178 10.51 11.42 -1.63
C GLU A 178 9.85 12.25 -0.55
N VAL A 179 9.21 11.60 0.41
CA VAL A 179 8.66 12.27 1.60
C VAL A 179 9.79 12.62 2.58
N SER A 180 9.65 13.75 3.26
CA SER A 180 10.62 14.21 4.24
C SER A 180 10.66 13.32 5.49
N TYR A 181 11.72 13.45 6.28
CA TYR A 181 11.82 12.75 7.58
C TYR A 181 10.66 13.09 8.53
N ARG A 182 9.96 14.22 8.35
CA ARG A 182 8.83 14.62 9.20
C ARG A 182 7.68 13.65 9.07
N PHE A 183 7.39 13.23 7.84
CA PHE A 183 6.38 12.23 7.58
C PHE A 183 6.67 10.94 8.36
N TYR A 184 7.89 10.43 8.28
CA TYR A 184 8.27 9.21 8.99
C TYR A 184 8.30 9.39 10.51
N ASP A 185 8.85 10.49 11.02
CA ASP A 185 8.83 10.79 12.45
C ASP A 185 7.39 10.78 13.00
N ALA A 186 6.44 11.42 12.28
CA ALA A 186 5.03 11.42 12.65
C ALA A 186 4.40 10.02 12.61
N VAL A 187 4.71 9.22 11.58
CA VAL A 187 4.24 7.84 11.46
C VAL A 187 4.80 6.96 12.57
N TYR A 188 6.11 7.02 12.85
CA TYR A 188 6.74 6.20 13.89
C TYR A 188 6.27 6.58 15.29
N GLN A 189 6.10 7.86 15.57
CA GLN A 189 5.68 8.33 16.89
C GLN A 189 4.28 7.83 17.28
N THR A 190 3.43 7.53 16.30
CA THR A 190 1.99 7.34 16.52
C THR A 190 1.47 5.97 16.12
N SER A 191 2.28 5.14 15.47
CA SER A 191 1.87 3.84 14.95
C SER A 191 2.05 2.71 15.97
N ASP A 192 0.93 2.19 16.47
CA ASP A 192 0.92 0.98 17.32
C ASP A 192 1.58 -0.21 16.62
N LYS A 193 1.47 -0.31 15.28
CA LYS A 193 2.12 -1.35 14.48
C LYS A 193 3.63 -1.33 14.67
N TYR A 194 4.25 -0.16 14.67
CA TYR A 194 5.70 -0.03 14.83
C TYR A 194 6.15 -0.14 16.28
N ALA A 195 5.28 0.24 17.23
CA ALA A 195 5.53 0.02 18.65
C ALA A 195 5.39 -1.46 19.07
N SER A 196 4.62 -2.26 18.32
CA SER A 196 4.37 -3.67 18.65
C SER A 196 5.60 -4.57 18.50
N SER A 197 5.46 -5.78 19.07
CA SER A 197 6.46 -6.84 18.98
C SER A 197 6.74 -7.21 17.53
N SER A 198 8.00 -7.48 17.22
CA SER A 198 8.40 -8.02 15.91
C SER A 198 7.63 -9.28 15.49
N GLU A 199 7.20 -10.13 16.42
CA GLU A 199 6.45 -11.36 16.11
C GLU A 199 5.03 -11.10 15.55
N ASP A 200 4.45 -9.92 15.81
CA ASP A 200 3.12 -9.55 15.33
C ASP A 200 3.16 -8.90 13.93
N SER A 201 4.35 -8.76 13.36
CA SER A 201 4.56 -8.10 12.07
C SER A 201 4.07 -8.95 10.90
N ILE A 202 3.41 -8.31 9.95
CA ILE A 202 3.06 -8.92 8.65
C ILE A 202 4.29 -9.33 7.83
N TYR A 203 5.46 -8.81 8.18
CA TYR A 203 6.73 -9.04 7.48
C TYR A 203 7.46 -10.29 7.98
N THR A 204 6.97 -10.96 9.02
CA THR A 204 7.60 -12.19 9.56
C THR A 204 7.92 -13.24 8.49
N PRO A 205 7.10 -13.52 7.46
CA PRO A 205 7.46 -14.49 6.42
C PRO A 205 8.70 -14.07 5.60
N ALA A 206 8.88 -12.77 5.38
CA ALA A 206 10.05 -12.24 4.69
C ALA A 206 11.28 -12.25 5.62
N TRP A 207 11.10 -11.86 6.87
CA TRP A 207 12.16 -11.87 7.87
C TRP A 207 12.69 -13.27 8.17
N ASP A 208 11.84 -14.30 8.13
CA ASP A 208 12.27 -15.71 8.23
C ASP A 208 13.24 -16.09 7.11
N LYS A 209 12.96 -15.67 5.88
CA LYS A 209 13.86 -15.91 4.74
C LYS A 209 15.22 -15.24 4.95
N VAL A 210 15.22 -13.99 5.39
CA VAL A 210 16.45 -13.24 5.67
C VAL A 210 17.25 -13.88 6.81
N VAL A 211 16.62 -14.23 7.92
CA VAL A 211 17.30 -14.87 9.06
C VAL A 211 17.81 -16.27 8.71
N ASN A 212 17.10 -17.03 7.88
CA ASN A 212 17.60 -18.32 7.40
C ASN A 212 18.79 -18.13 6.45
N TYR A 213 18.75 -17.12 5.56
CA TYR A 213 19.91 -16.76 4.75
C TYR A 213 21.13 -16.41 5.61
N PHE A 214 20.95 -15.69 6.73
CA PHE A 214 22.05 -15.41 7.67
C PHE A 214 22.66 -16.70 8.23
N LYS A 215 21.84 -17.68 8.60
CA LYS A 215 22.30 -18.98 9.13
C LYS A 215 23.01 -19.80 8.08
N ASP A 216 22.42 -19.93 6.90
CA ASP A 216 22.91 -20.81 5.83
C ASP A 216 24.23 -20.32 5.22
N ASN A 217 24.57 -19.04 5.44
CA ASN A 217 25.80 -18.41 4.96
C ASN A 217 26.74 -17.97 6.08
N ASP A 218 26.54 -18.47 7.31
CA ASP A 218 27.38 -18.18 8.49
C ASP A 218 27.63 -16.66 8.69
N VAL A 219 26.59 -15.85 8.52
CA VAL A 219 26.69 -14.39 8.64
C VAL A 219 26.91 -14.00 10.10
N LEU A 220 28.00 -13.29 10.37
CA LEU A 220 28.40 -12.86 11.71
C LEU A 220 28.17 -11.37 11.98
N SER A 221 28.08 -10.55 10.93
CA SER A 221 27.95 -9.09 11.02
C SER A 221 26.98 -8.58 9.96
N VAL A 222 26.08 -7.69 10.37
CA VAL A 222 25.08 -7.05 9.50
C VAL A 222 25.07 -5.53 9.71
N ILE A 223 25.02 -4.82 8.59
CA ILE A 223 24.72 -3.39 8.53
C ILE A 223 23.31 -3.22 7.96
N ASP A 224 22.39 -2.75 8.81
CA ASP A 224 20.99 -2.49 8.47
C ASP A 224 20.77 -1.02 8.14
N ILE A 225 20.73 -0.73 6.84
CA ILE A 225 20.53 0.60 6.28
C ILE A 225 19.03 0.86 6.28
N GLY A 226 18.58 1.94 6.93
CA GLY A 226 17.15 2.22 7.08
C GLY A 226 16.48 1.28 8.08
N CYS A 227 17.12 1.03 9.23
CA CYS A 227 16.66 0.04 10.20
C CYS A 227 15.29 0.34 10.84
N GLY A 228 14.75 1.55 10.60
CA GLY A 228 13.51 2.03 11.15
C GLY A 228 13.49 1.91 12.69
N PRO A 229 12.34 1.55 13.29
CA PRO A 229 12.20 1.44 14.73
C PRO A 229 12.81 0.16 15.31
N GLY A 230 13.61 -0.60 14.54
CA GLY A 230 14.35 -1.77 15.01
C GLY A 230 13.54 -3.07 15.13
N GLN A 231 12.38 -3.19 14.49
CA GLN A 231 11.58 -4.43 14.56
C GLN A 231 12.31 -5.63 13.94
N PHE A 232 12.92 -5.46 12.75
CA PHE A 232 13.70 -6.54 12.16
C PHE A 232 14.93 -6.89 13.00
N ALA A 233 15.62 -5.88 13.56
CA ALA A 233 16.74 -6.10 14.48
C ALA A 233 16.33 -6.94 15.69
N GLU A 234 15.17 -6.65 16.29
CA GLU A 234 14.61 -7.43 17.39
C GLU A 234 14.33 -8.87 16.96
N TYR A 235 13.72 -9.04 15.79
CA TYR A 235 13.39 -10.35 15.23
C TYR A 235 14.64 -11.22 15.01
N ALA A 236 15.67 -10.63 14.40
CA ALA A 236 16.93 -11.29 14.07
C ALA A 236 17.74 -11.62 15.33
N LEU A 237 17.96 -10.65 16.22
CA LEU A 237 18.80 -10.83 17.41
C LEU A 237 18.22 -11.81 18.44
N LYS A 238 16.89 -11.95 18.52
CA LYS A 238 16.25 -13.01 19.33
C LYS A 238 16.57 -14.41 18.81
N ARG A 239 16.77 -14.56 17.50
CA ARG A 239 17.04 -15.83 16.82
C ARG A 239 18.53 -16.11 16.60
N LEU A 240 19.33 -15.06 16.53
CA LEU A 240 20.78 -15.07 16.33
C LEU A 240 21.47 -14.13 17.33
N PRO A 241 21.53 -14.50 18.63
CA PRO A 241 22.05 -13.60 19.67
C PRO A 241 23.54 -13.22 19.54
N ALA A 242 24.30 -13.97 18.73
CA ALA A 242 25.72 -13.74 18.49
C ALA A 242 26.00 -12.82 17.27
N LEU A 243 24.97 -12.38 16.55
CA LEU A 243 25.10 -11.52 15.37
C LEU A 243 25.53 -10.11 15.80
N ASP A 244 26.65 -9.60 15.25
CA ASP A 244 27.00 -8.18 15.40
C ASP A 244 26.08 -7.35 14.50
N TYR A 245 25.18 -6.59 15.11
CA TYR A 245 24.15 -5.86 14.39
C TYR A 245 24.35 -4.36 14.54
N THR A 246 24.54 -3.67 13.42
CA THR A 246 24.57 -2.22 13.36
C THR A 246 23.44 -1.73 12.47
N GLY A 247 22.43 -1.10 13.06
CA GLY A 247 21.35 -0.43 12.33
C GLY A 247 21.53 1.07 12.30
N PHE A 248 21.21 1.70 11.17
CA PHE A 248 21.11 3.15 11.13
C PHE A 248 19.90 3.62 10.32
N ASP A 249 19.39 4.76 10.74
CA ASP A 249 18.22 5.41 10.16
C ASP A 249 18.37 6.93 10.33
N TYR A 250 17.86 7.69 9.38
CA TYR A 250 17.91 9.15 9.41
C TYR A 250 16.88 9.75 10.38
N SER A 251 15.81 9.02 10.70
CA SER A 251 14.79 9.38 11.70
C SER A 251 15.35 9.24 13.12
N ALA A 252 15.36 10.35 13.85
CA ALA A 252 15.75 10.33 15.26
C ALA A 252 14.72 9.58 16.12
N VAL A 253 13.44 9.63 15.73
CA VAL A 253 12.35 8.93 16.42
C VAL A 253 12.53 7.41 16.28
N ALA A 254 12.79 6.93 15.06
CA ALA A 254 13.04 5.53 14.77
C ALA A 254 14.21 4.98 15.59
N ILE A 255 15.35 5.68 15.59
CA ILE A 255 16.53 5.27 16.37
C ILE A 255 16.27 5.29 17.87
N SER A 256 15.49 6.25 18.38
CA SER A 256 15.08 6.28 19.79
C SER A 256 14.26 5.03 20.15
N GLN A 257 13.29 4.67 19.31
CA GLN A 257 12.46 3.47 19.49
C GLN A 257 13.27 2.17 19.38
N ALA A 258 14.19 2.07 18.41
CA ALA A 258 15.05 0.91 18.25
C ALA A 258 15.90 0.65 19.52
N LYS A 259 16.44 1.71 20.13
CA LYS A 259 17.19 1.63 21.40
C LYS A 259 16.31 1.20 22.58
N GLN A 260 15.03 1.57 22.59
CA GLN A 260 14.08 1.18 23.64
C GLN A 260 13.69 -0.30 23.60
N ARG A 261 14.02 -1.04 22.53
CA ARG A 261 13.76 -2.49 22.45
C ARG A 261 14.68 -3.35 23.31
N GLU A 262 15.72 -2.76 23.91
CA GLU A 262 16.65 -3.45 24.82
C GLU A 262 17.34 -4.70 24.22
N ILE A 263 17.66 -4.65 22.91
CA ILE A 263 18.36 -5.71 22.17
C ILE A 263 19.85 -5.38 21.97
N ALA A 264 20.69 -6.40 21.78
CA ALA A 264 22.15 -6.32 21.68
C ALA A 264 22.67 -5.76 20.33
N GLY A 265 22.07 -4.67 19.82
CA GLY A 265 22.44 -4.00 18.58
C GLY A 265 22.94 -2.57 18.78
N LYS A 266 23.71 -2.06 17.82
CA LYS A 266 24.13 -0.64 17.74
C LYS A 266 23.17 0.11 16.84
N PHE A 267 22.54 1.17 17.36
CA PHE A 267 21.59 2.00 16.59
C PHE A 267 22.08 3.44 16.46
N ILE A 268 22.31 3.87 15.22
CA ILE A 268 22.98 5.13 14.90
C ILE A 268 22.05 6.00 14.05
N LYS A 269 21.96 7.29 14.35
CA LYS A 269 21.31 8.23 13.45
C LYS A 269 22.24 8.55 12.28
N GLY A 270 21.84 8.27 11.06
CA GLY A 270 22.67 8.48 9.88
C GLY A 270 21.89 8.54 8.57
N ASN A 271 22.45 9.21 7.57
CA ASN A 271 21.90 9.22 6.22
C ASN A 271 22.63 8.16 5.37
N ALA A 272 21.88 7.35 4.64
CA ALA A 272 22.40 6.27 3.79
C ALA A 272 23.41 6.75 2.72
N PHE A 273 23.34 8.01 2.29
CA PHE A 273 24.25 8.60 1.29
C PHE A 273 25.48 9.28 1.90
N SER A 274 25.55 9.43 3.22
CA SER A 274 26.61 10.20 3.87
C SER A 274 27.22 9.48 5.07
N SER A 275 26.92 8.19 5.26
CA SER A 275 27.43 7.46 6.41
C SER A 275 28.81 6.88 6.09
N ASP A 276 29.77 7.15 6.97
CA ASP A 276 31.07 6.47 7.01
C ASP A 276 30.92 4.94 7.25
N MET A 277 29.68 4.46 7.42
CA MET A 277 29.32 3.07 7.68
C MET A 277 29.31 2.21 6.41
N LEU A 278 29.32 2.82 5.22
CA LEU A 278 29.56 2.11 3.96
C LEU A 278 31.07 1.89 3.76
N ASP A 279 31.76 1.30 4.75
CA ASP A 279 33.22 1.14 4.73
C ASP A 279 33.65 0.31 3.51
N PRO A 280 34.35 0.91 2.54
CA PRO A 280 34.80 0.25 1.31
C PRO A 280 35.76 -0.91 1.55
N ASN A 281 36.32 -1.05 2.75
CA ASN A 281 37.29 -2.09 3.09
C ASN A 281 36.68 -3.25 3.88
N SER A 282 35.38 -3.24 4.12
CA SER A 282 34.72 -4.28 4.90
C SER A 282 34.25 -5.45 4.03
N GLU A 283 35.19 -6.20 3.48
CA GLU A 283 34.95 -7.34 2.58
C GLU A 283 34.04 -8.45 3.17
N ASN A 284 33.71 -8.39 4.47
CA ASN A 284 32.92 -9.38 5.20
C ASN A 284 31.57 -8.86 5.73
N ASN A 285 31.14 -7.64 5.40
CA ASN A 285 29.86 -7.13 5.86
C ASN A 285 28.72 -7.54 4.91
N LEU A 286 27.62 -8.02 5.50
CA LEU A 286 26.34 -8.13 4.83
C LEU A 286 25.56 -6.84 5.04
N TYR A 287 25.19 -6.18 3.95
CA TYR A 287 24.30 -5.01 4.00
C TYR A 287 22.86 -5.47 3.84
N ILE A 288 21.96 -4.89 4.63
CA ILE A 288 20.52 -5.10 4.46
C ILE A 288 19.78 -3.78 4.26
N LEU A 289 18.78 -3.80 3.37
CA LEU A 289 17.94 -2.66 2.99
C LEU A 289 16.49 -3.14 2.86
N LEU A 290 15.87 -3.50 3.99
CA LEU A 290 14.49 -4.00 4.00
C LEU A 290 13.51 -2.83 4.08
N GLU A 291 12.67 -2.69 3.06
CA GLU A 291 11.69 -1.61 2.89
C GLU A 291 12.33 -0.21 2.88
N VAL A 292 13.34 -0.02 2.01
CA VAL A 292 14.12 1.23 1.91
C VAL A 292 14.17 1.75 0.48
N LEU A 293 14.44 0.88 -0.49
CA LEU A 293 14.71 1.30 -1.87
C LEU A 293 13.47 1.91 -2.56
N GLU A 294 12.28 1.54 -2.11
CA GLU A 294 11.00 2.10 -2.56
C GLU A 294 10.77 3.54 -2.11
N HIS A 295 11.54 4.02 -1.14
CA HIS A 295 11.39 5.35 -0.54
C HIS A 295 12.42 6.37 -1.07
N ILE A 296 13.34 5.93 -1.93
CA ILE A 296 14.49 6.72 -2.37
C ILE A 296 14.57 6.75 -3.90
N GLU A 297 14.67 7.94 -4.49
CA GLU A 297 14.84 8.18 -5.93
C GLU A 297 16.19 7.66 -6.44
N LYS A 298 17.21 7.82 -5.62
CA LYS A 298 18.61 7.44 -5.84
C LYS A 298 18.97 6.07 -5.29
N ASP A 299 18.01 5.16 -5.20
CA ASP A 299 18.19 3.76 -4.77
C ASP A 299 19.31 3.01 -5.53
N VAL A 300 19.44 3.22 -6.84
CA VAL A 300 20.54 2.66 -7.66
C VAL A 300 21.90 3.23 -7.25
N GLU A 301 21.98 4.54 -7.01
CA GLU A 301 23.20 5.21 -6.57
C GLU A 301 23.64 4.69 -5.20
N LEU A 302 22.67 4.49 -4.29
CA LEU A 302 22.91 3.89 -2.97
C LEU A 302 23.42 2.45 -3.07
N LEU A 303 22.78 1.60 -3.86
CA LEU A 303 23.26 0.21 -4.03
C LEU A 303 24.64 0.15 -4.71
N SER A 304 24.91 1.09 -5.62
CA SER A 304 26.19 1.16 -6.34
C SER A 304 27.32 1.78 -5.50
N SER A 305 27.01 2.42 -4.37
CA SER A 305 28.02 2.93 -3.43
C SER A 305 28.48 1.88 -2.41
N ILE A 306 27.75 0.77 -2.30
CA ILE A 306 28.16 -0.39 -1.50
C ILE A 306 29.40 -1.02 -2.15
N SER A 307 30.33 -1.49 -1.32
CA SER A 307 31.62 -2.02 -1.75
C SER A 307 31.47 -3.21 -2.70
N SER A 308 32.28 -3.24 -3.75
CA SER A 308 32.37 -4.38 -4.67
C SER A 308 32.65 -5.68 -3.89
N GLY A 309 31.96 -6.76 -4.27
CA GLY A 309 32.05 -8.06 -3.60
C GLY A 309 31.23 -8.20 -2.30
N ALA A 310 30.73 -7.10 -1.73
CA ALA A 310 29.87 -7.16 -0.55
C ALA A 310 28.55 -7.86 -0.86
N SER A 311 28.04 -8.61 0.12
CA SER A 311 26.73 -9.23 0.01
C SER A 311 25.66 -8.23 0.42
N VAL A 312 24.51 -8.27 -0.26
CA VAL A 312 23.36 -7.41 0.00
C VAL A 312 22.09 -8.25 0.07
N VAL A 313 21.25 -7.98 1.05
CA VAL A 313 19.84 -8.39 1.08
C VAL A 313 18.97 -7.14 1.03
N PHE A 314 18.02 -7.07 0.12
CA PHE A 314 17.08 -5.95 0.09
C PHE A 314 15.65 -6.44 -0.10
N SER A 315 14.68 -5.58 0.22
CA SER A 315 13.29 -5.84 -0.09
C SER A 315 12.65 -4.67 -0.82
N VAL A 316 11.73 -4.97 -1.72
CA VAL A 316 10.87 -3.98 -2.37
C VAL A 316 9.44 -4.51 -2.54
N PRO A 317 8.41 -3.66 -2.41
CA PRO A 317 7.02 -4.11 -2.43
C PRO A 317 6.42 -4.16 -3.83
N ASN A 318 5.31 -4.90 -3.95
CA ASN A 318 4.43 -4.86 -5.12
C ASN A 318 3.24 -3.91 -4.99
N PHE A 319 3.21 -3.12 -3.93
CA PHE A 319 2.11 -2.23 -3.59
C PHE A 319 2.62 -0.83 -3.32
N ASP A 320 1.74 0.12 -3.53
CA ASP A 320 2.03 1.52 -3.33
C ASP A 320 1.67 1.99 -1.92
N SER A 321 2.38 3.01 -1.45
CA SER A 321 2.03 3.79 -0.26
C SER A 321 2.45 5.25 -0.45
N PHE A 322 1.99 6.13 0.44
CA PHE A 322 2.27 7.56 0.33
C PHE A 322 3.77 7.89 0.27
N GLY A 323 4.57 7.18 1.08
CA GLY A 323 6.03 7.36 1.10
C GLY A 323 6.77 6.66 -0.04
N HIS A 324 6.09 5.88 -0.90
CA HIS A 324 6.75 5.14 -1.97
C HIS A 324 6.95 6.03 -3.20
N VAL A 325 8.19 6.14 -3.65
CA VAL A 325 8.53 6.70 -4.96
C VAL A 325 8.42 5.66 -6.07
N ARG A 326 8.40 4.37 -5.70
CA ARG A 326 8.28 3.23 -6.63
C ARG A 326 7.76 1.98 -5.94
N PHE A 327 7.33 1.01 -6.74
CA PHE A 327 7.05 -0.38 -6.35
C PHE A 327 7.16 -1.25 -7.62
N PHE A 328 7.11 -2.57 -7.49
CA PHE A 328 7.40 -3.50 -8.61
C PHE A 328 6.25 -4.45 -8.86
N LEU A 329 5.87 -4.69 -10.12
CA LEU A 329 4.74 -5.58 -10.42
C LEU A 329 5.12 -7.06 -10.30
N ASP A 330 6.38 -7.38 -10.61
CA ASP A 330 6.93 -8.72 -10.62
C ASP A 330 8.45 -8.71 -10.39
N GLU A 331 9.02 -9.89 -10.25
CA GLU A 331 10.44 -10.15 -10.06
C GLU A 331 11.27 -9.63 -11.24
N LYS A 332 10.71 -9.63 -12.45
CA LYS A 332 11.39 -9.18 -13.65
C LYS A 332 11.65 -7.68 -13.59
N GLU A 333 10.68 -6.86 -13.17
CA GLU A 333 10.90 -5.42 -12.98
C GLU A 333 12.02 -5.13 -11.95
N VAL A 334 12.11 -5.94 -10.89
CA VAL A 334 13.19 -5.84 -9.88
C VAL A 334 14.55 -6.20 -10.52
N THR A 335 14.63 -7.32 -11.23
CA THR A 335 15.85 -7.76 -11.94
C THR A 335 16.28 -6.75 -13.02
N ASP A 336 15.35 -6.24 -13.81
CA ASP A 336 15.65 -5.24 -14.85
C ASP A 336 16.25 -3.96 -14.22
N ARG A 337 15.74 -3.56 -13.04
CA ARG A 337 16.20 -2.34 -12.36
C ARG A 337 17.56 -2.51 -11.66
N TYR A 338 17.77 -3.63 -10.97
CA TYR A 338 18.93 -3.78 -10.08
C TYR A 338 19.96 -4.80 -10.56
N GLY A 339 19.61 -5.70 -11.47
CA GLY A 339 20.45 -6.86 -11.84
C GLY A 339 21.81 -6.49 -12.42
N TYR A 340 21.97 -5.32 -13.03
CA TYR A 340 23.27 -4.89 -13.53
C TYR A 340 24.26 -4.47 -12.43
N ILE A 341 23.80 -4.25 -11.20
CA ILE A 341 24.62 -3.88 -10.03
C ILE A 341 25.28 -5.12 -9.39
N PHE A 342 24.71 -6.30 -9.59
CA PHE A 342 25.10 -7.52 -8.87
C PHE A 342 25.76 -8.57 -9.78
N CYS A 343 26.82 -9.22 -9.28
CA CYS A 343 27.43 -10.39 -9.92
C CYS A 343 26.41 -11.53 -10.07
N ASP A 344 25.65 -11.73 -9.00
CA ASP A 344 24.56 -12.66 -8.86
C ASP A 344 23.40 -11.96 -8.16
N LEU A 345 22.20 -12.02 -8.73
CA LEU A 345 21.00 -11.50 -8.08
C LEU A 345 19.91 -12.57 -8.14
N ASN A 346 19.56 -13.09 -6.97
CA ASN A 346 18.42 -13.96 -6.78
C ASN A 346 17.26 -13.13 -6.21
N ILE A 347 16.10 -13.20 -6.86
CA ILE A 347 14.87 -12.56 -6.38
C ILE A 347 13.91 -13.64 -5.90
N GLU A 348 13.53 -13.59 -4.63
CA GLU A 348 12.47 -14.41 -4.06
C GLU A 348 11.20 -13.61 -3.85
N ARG A 349 10.07 -14.21 -4.20
CA ARG A 349 8.75 -13.65 -3.95
C ARG A 349 8.17 -14.14 -2.63
N VAL A 350 7.77 -13.21 -1.77
CA VAL A 350 7.15 -13.51 -0.47
C VAL A 350 5.80 -12.82 -0.37
N VAL A 351 4.73 -13.62 -0.30
CA VAL A 351 3.37 -13.11 -0.08
C VAL A 351 3.20 -12.79 1.40
N LEU A 352 2.94 -11.52 1.74
CA LEU A 352 2.67 -11.10 3.12
C LEU A 352 1.22 -11.37 3.51
N LYS A 353 0.29 -10.84 2.70
CA LYS A 353 -1.15 -10.96 2.95
C LYS A 353 -1.95 -10.60 1.70
N GLY A 354 -2.81 -11.52 1.23
CA GLY A 354 -3.64 -11.29 0.04
C GLY A 354 -2.77 -10.98 -1.18
N TYR A 355 -3.04 -9.87 -1.85
CA TYR A 355 -2.24 -9.43 -3.00
C TYR A 355 -0.85 -8.86 -2.63
N SER A 356 -0.66 -8.40 -1.39
CA SER A 356 0.58 -7.73 -0.96
C SER A 356 1.74 -8.71 -0.91
N THR A 357 2.75 -8.41 -1.72
CA THR A 357 3.95 -9.22 -1.94
C THR A 357 5.16 -8.33 -1.73
N ILE A 358 6.20 -8.90 -1.13
CA ILE A 358 7.55 -8.35 -1.09
C ILE A 358 8.45 -9.20 -1.96
N PHE A 359 9.30 -8.56 -2.74
CA PHE A 359 10.39 -9.19 -3.46
C PHE A 359 11.67 -9.03 -2.65
N LEU A 360 12.26 -10.15 -2.24
CA LEU A 360 13.54 -10.19 -1.54
C LEU A 360 14.66 -10.43 -2.55
N GLY A 361 15.58 -9.48 -2.65
CA GLY A 361 16.79 -9.63 -3.44
C GLY A 361 17.96 -10.08 -2.57
N PHE A 362 18.70 -11.07 -3.05
CA PHE A 362 19.95 -11.56 -2.46
C PHE A 362 21.03 -11.53 -3.54
N GLY A 363 22.15 -10.87 -3.29
CA GLY A 363 23.21 -10.79 -4.29
C GLY A 363 24.51 -10.18 -3.81
N LYS A 364 25.58 -10.36 -4.58
CA LYS A 364 26.87 -9.71 -4.37
C LYS A 364 27.11 -8.59 -5.35
N VAL A 365 27.53 -7.43 -4.86
CA VAL A 365 27.81 -6.25 -5.69
C VAL A 365 28.98 -6.52 -6.65
N LYS A 366 28.90 -6.01 -7.88
CA LYS A 366 29.93 -6.19 -8.93
C LYS A 366 31.26 -5.53 -8.65
#